data_AF-A0A7S1P2H0-F1
#
_entry.id   AF-A0A7S1P2H0-F1
#
_cell.length_a   1.000
_cell.length_b   1.000
_cell.length_c   1.000
_cell.angle_alpha   90.00
_cell.angle_beta   90.00
_cell.angle_gamma   90.00
#
_symmetry.space_group_name_H-M   'P 1'
#
loop_
_entity.id
_entity.type
_entity.pdbx_description
1 polymer ?
#
loop_
_entity_poly.entity_id
_entity_poly.type
_entity_poly.pdbx_seq_one_letter_code
_entity_poly.pdbx_strand_id
1 'polypeptide(L)'
;VSVEGIDVQGAAAKVRVKAAEGGGVAMFVWLESPMAGRFSDNGFHLLPGASREVTFECRLDCSFALSNFTSTLLTRNLYDTFASYQPHNTRRLDEPIDAVPMRLWEFCHDCT
;
A
#
# COMPACT_ATOMS: atom_id res chain seq x y z
N VAL A 1 0.43 9.65 -3.45
CA VAL A 1 1.14 10.37 -2.35
C VAL A 1 2.63 10.24 -2.57
N SER A 2 3.43 11.16 -2.03
CA SER A 2 4.90 11.13 -2.16
C SER A 2 5.59 11.45 -0.85
N VAL A 3 6.77 10.89 -0.64
CA VAL A 3 7.67 11.26 0.45
C VAL A 3 8.50 12.46 -0.01
N GLU A 4 8.42 13.57 0.73
CA GLU A 4 9.13 14.82 0.38
C GLU A 4 10.44 14.98 1.15
N GLY A 5 10.58 14.31 2.29
CA GLY A 5 11.76 14.42 3.12
C GLY A 5 11.80 13.36 4.21
N ILE A 6 13.03 12.96 4.56
CA ILE A 6 13.31 12.06 5.67
C ILE A 6 14.45 12.68 6.47
N ASP A 7 14.21 12.94 7.75
CA ASP A 7 15.23 13.41 8.71
C ASP A 7 15.47 12.32 9.77
N VAL A 8 16.74 12.02 10.07
CA VAL A 8 17.10 10.91 10.96
C VAL A 8 17.82 11.44 12.17
N GLN A 9 17.33 11.04 13.34
CA GLN A 9 17.87 11.45 14.64
C GLN A 9 18.03 10.20 15.50
N GLY A 10 19.25 9.65 15.53
CA GLY A 10 19.56 8.42 16.27
C GLY A 10 18.78 7.22 15.73
N ALA A 11 17.91 6.64 16.58
CA ALA A 11 17.08 5.48 16.25
C ALA A 11 15.68 5.85 15.70
N ALA A 12 15.45 7.13 15.38
CA ALA A 12 14.19 7.62 14.85
C ALA A 12 14.36 8.33 13.52
N ALA A 13 13.33 8.25 12.66
CA ALA A 13 13.26 8.97 11.40
C ALA A 13 11.94 9.71 11.26
N LYS A 14 11.99 11.02 11.00
CA LYS A 14 10.81 11.82 10.65
C LYS A 14 10.62 11.76 9.14
N VAL A 15 9.46 11.29 8.72
CA VAL A 15 9.06 11.16 7.32
C VAL A 15 7.98 12.20 7.04
N ARG A 16 8.19 13.04 6.04
CA ARG A 16 7.16 13.97 5.53
C ARG A 16 6.50 13.38 4.30
N VAL A 17 5.19 13.15 4.39
CA VAL A 17 4.36 12.62 3.30
C VAL A 17 3.43 13.72 2.80
N LYS A 18 3.34 13.93 1.49
CA LYS A 18 2.44 14.91 0.87
C LYS A 18 1.49 14.27 -0.15
N ALA A 19 0.26 14.76 -0.19
CA ALA A 19 -0.70 14.45 -1.24
C ALA A 19 -0.52 15.39 -2.44
N ALA A 20 -0.80 14.88 -3.64
CA ALA A 20 -0.71 15.69 -4.86
C ALA A 20 -1.70 16.87 -4.81
N GLU A 21 -1.28 18.06 -5.24
CA GLU A 21 -2.08 19.29 -5.16
C GLU A 21 -3.32 19.26 -6.08
N GLY A 22 -3.21 18.65 -7.26
CA GLY A 22 -4.33 18.47 -8.20
C GLY A 22 -5.03 17.11 -8.11
N GLY A 23 -4.73 16.31 -7.08
CA GLY A 23 -5.29 14.97 -6.91
C GLY A 23 -6.60 14.94 -6.12
N GLY A 24 -7.19 13.74 -5.98
CA GLY A 24 -8.23 13.48 -4.99
C GLY A 24 -7.66 13.34 -3.57
N VAL A 25 -8.55 13.19 -2.58
CA VAL A 25 -8.16 12.87 -1.20
C VAL A 25 -7.38 11.55 -1.19
N ALA A 26 -6.17 11.53 -0.62
CA ALA A 26 -5.45 10.27 -0.45
C ALA A 26 -5.99 9.53 0.78
N MET A 27 -6.75 8.47 0.54
CA MET A 27 -7.38 7.68 1.59
C MET A 27 -6.50 6.52 2.05
N PHE A 28 -6.51 6.26 3.35
CA PHE A 28 -5.74 5.19 4.00
C PHE A 28 -4.27 5.15 3.56
N VAL A 29 -3.58 6.29 3.71
CA VAL A 29 -2.14 6.38 3.45
C VAL A 29 -1.41 5.43 4.39
N TRP A 30 -0.66 4.51 3.80
CA TRP A 30 -0.01 3.42 4.49
C TRP A 30 1.50 3.44 4.22
N LEU A 31 2.29 3.53 5.29
CA LEU A 31 3.74 3.49 5.28
C LEU A 31 4.22 2.08 5.65
N GLU A 32 5.13 1.54 4.85
CA GLU A 32 5.72 0.20 5.04
C GLU A 32 7.25 0.30 5.03
N SER A 33 7.90 -0.42 5.94
CA SER A 33 9.35 -0.57 5.98
C SER A 33 9.70 -1.99 6.39
N PRO A 34 10.74 -2.61 5.80
CA PRO A 34 11.24 -3.91 6.25
C PRO A 34 12.01 -3.82 7.57
N MET A 35 12.32 -2.60 8.05
CA MET A 35 13.02 -2.41 9.31
C MET A 35 12.11 -2.70 10.50
N ALA A 36 12.65 -3.37 11.51
CA ALA A 36 11.94 -3.64 12.75
C ALA A 36 11.72 -2.33 13.53
N GLY A 37 10.47 -1.86 13.56
CA GLY A 37 10.11 -0.61 14.20
C GLY A 37 8.60 -0.36 14.17
N ARG A 38 8.22 0.88 14.40
CA ARG A 38 6.83 1.33 14.30
C ARG A 38 6.75 2.76 13.78
N PHE A 39 5.70 3.06 13.03
CA PHE A 39 5.34 4.43 12.71
C PHE A 39 4.46 5.00 13.84
N SER A 40 4.65 6.28 14.17
CA SER A 40 3.84 7.01 15.15
C SER A 40 2.39 7.16 14.72
N ASP A 41 2.15 7.08 13.41
CA ASP A 41 0.83 7.19 12.79
C ASP A 41 0.84 6.43 11.45
N ASN A 42 -0.26 5.78 11.12
CA ASN A 42 -0.43 5.05 9.87
C ASN A 42 -1.93 4.90 9.53
N GLY A 43 -2.27 4.75 8.25
CA GLY A 43 -3.65 4.61 7.80
C GLY A 43 -4.47 5.91 7.83
N PHE A 44 -3.80 7.07 7.78
CA PHE A 44 -4.44 8.38 7.83
C PHE A 44 -4.92 8.85 6.45
N HIS A 45 -5.70 9.94 6.43
CA HIS A 45 -6.15 10.61 5.21
C HIS A 45 -5.35 11.89 4.98
N LEU A 46 -5.07 12.22 3.72
CA LEU A 46 -4.52 13.51 3.32
C LEU A 46 -5.43 14.20 2.30
N LEU A 47 -5.78 15.45 2.57
CA LEU A 47 -6.42 16.32 1.59
C LEU A 47 -5.43 16.71 0.49
N PRO A 48 -5.89 17.07 -0.72
CA PRO A 48 -5.02 17.51 -1.81
C PRO A 48 -4.08 18.63 -1.36
N GLY A 49 -2.79 18.50 -1.69
CA GLY A 49 -1.73 19.44 -1.31
C GLY A 49 -1.32 19.41 0.18
N ALA A 50 -2.06 18.73 1.04
CA ALA A 50 -1.71 18.62 2.46
C ALA A 50 -0.50 17.70 2.68
N SER A 51 0.30 18.03 3.69
CA SER A 51 1.42 17.21 4.16
C SER A 51 1.22 16.77 5.60
N ARG A 52 1.79 15.63 5.97
CA ARG A 52 1.84 15.13 7.35
C ARG A 52 3.23 14.60 7.66
N GLU A 53 3.66 14.84 8.89
CA GLU A 53 4.89 14.27 9.43
C GLU A 53 4.56 13.06 10.29
N VAL A 54 5.30 11.98 10.05
CA VAL A 54 5.19 10.71 10.77
C VAL A 54 6.58 10.32 11.24
N THR A 55 6.71 9.88 12.50
CA THR A 55 7.98 9.41 13.03
C THR A 55 8.03 7.89 12.97
N PHE A 56 9.06 7.33 12.37
CA PHE A 56 9.42 5.91 12.50
C PHE A 56 10.38 5.76 13.67
N GLU A 57 10.01 4.94 14.65
CA GLU A 57 10.85 4.55 15.78
C GLU A 57 11.35 3.14 15.55
N CYS A 58 12.67 3.01 15.45
CA CYS A 58 13.31 1.72 15.27
C CYS A 58 13.50 1.01 16.61
N ARG A 59 13.40 -0.32 16.63
CA ARG A 59 13.62 -1.10 17.87
C ARG A 59 15.12 -1.14 18.21
N LEU A 60 15.45 -1.29 19.50
CA LEU A 60 16.81 -1.19 20.07
C LEU A 60 17.89 -2.05 19.36
N ASP A 61 17.48 -3.11 18.68
CA ASP A 61 18.31 -4.09 17.98
C ASP A 61 18.47 -3.80 16.47
N CYS A 62 17.89 -2.73 15.94
CA CYS A 62 17.97 -2.44 14.53
C CYS A 62 19.24 -1.66 14.16
N SER A 63 19.87 -2.07 13.04
CA SER A 63 20.90 -1.29 12.36
C SER A 63 20.23 -0.18 11.55
N PHE A 64 20.04 0.99 12.17
CA PHE A 64 19.39 2.12 11.52
C PHE A 64 20.36 2.85 10.57
N ALA A 65 20.39 2.45 9.30
CA ALA A 65 21.08 3.18 8.24
C ALA A 65 20.07 3.97 7.39
N LEU A 66 20.17 5.29 7.37
CA LEU A 66 19.29 6.20 6.62
C LEU A 66 19.14 5.81 5.13
N SER A 67 20.25 5.41 4.48
CA SER A 67 20.26 4.98 3.07
C SER A 67 19.40 3.74 2.85
N ASN A 68 19.39 2.81 3.80
CA ASN A 68 18.60 1.59 3.73
C ASN A 68 17.14 1.87 4.04
N PHE A 69 16.86 2.73 5.02
CA PHE A 69 15.49 3.11 5.37
C PHE A 69 14.81 3.84 4.19
N THR A 70 15.49 4.83 3.63
CA THR A 70 14.95 5.65 2.53
C THR A 70 14.71 4.83 1.27
N SER A 71 15.60 3.89 0.93
CA SER A 71 15.46 3.07 -0.27
C SER A 71 14.41 1.95 -0.15
N THR A 72 14.02 1.61 1.08
CA THR A 72 13.06 0.52 1.35
C THR A 72 11.71 0.99 1.87
N LEU A 73 11.57 2.27 2.21
CA LEU A 73 10.31 2.86 2.62
C LEU A 73 9.33 2.89 1.44
N LEU A 74 8.21 2.19 1.60
CA LEU A 74 7.12 2.22 0.65
C LEU A 74 5.98 3.05 1.21
N THR A 75 5.29 3.75 0.32
CA THR A 75 4.06 4.47 0.65
C THR A 75 2.97 4.01 -0.30
N ARG A 76 1.81 3.63 0.26
CA ARG A 76 0.62 3.22 -0.47
C ARG A 76 -0.57 4.07 -0.06
N ASN A 77 -1.60 4.11 -0.88
CA ASN A 77 -2.92 4.61 -0.54
C ASN A 77 -3.98 3.71 -1.19
N LEU A 78 -5.25 3.90 -0.83
CA LEU A 78 -6.34 3.05 -1.31
C LEU A 78 -6.41 2.96 -2.85
N TYR A 79 -6.16 4.06 -3.56
CA TYR A 79 -6.25 4.07 -5.03
C TYR A 79 -5.16 3.24 -5.68
N ASP A 80 -4.00 3.11 -5.04
CA ASP A 80 -2.91 2.26 -5.52
C ASP A 80 -3.32 0.78 -5.50
N THR A 81 -4.20 0.37 -4.57
CA THR A 81 -4.76 -0.99 -4.50
C THR A 81 -5.72 -1.29 -5.65
N PHE A 82 -6.51 -0.30 -6.06
CA PHE A 82 -7.49 -0.46 -7.14
C PHE A 82 -6.88 -0.29 -8.54
N ALA A 83 -5.82 0.50 -8.69
CA ALA A 83 -5.13 0.68 -9.97
C ALA A 83 -4.51 -0.62 -10.51
N SER A 84 -4.13 -1.54 -9.61
CA SER A 84 -3.65 -2.88 -9.98
C SER A 84 -4.76 -3.93 -10.18
N TYR A 85 -6.02 -3.59 -9.87
CA TYR A 85 -7.13 -4.52 -10.02
C TYR A 85 -7.51 -4.64 -11.49
N GLN A 86 -6.97 -5.64 -12.19
CA GLN A 86 -7.55 -6.07 -13.45
C GLN A 86 -8.81 -6.87 -13.14
N PRO A 87 -10.00 -6.44 -13.58
CA PRO A 87 -11.19 -7.27 -13.40
C PRO A 87 -11.01 -8.55 -14.21
N HIS A 88 -10.70 -9.66 -13.54
CA HIS A 88 -10.90 -10.97 -14.11
C HIS A 88 -12.41 -11.14 -14.34
N ASN A 89 -12.82 -11.22 -15.60
CA ASN A 89 -14.21 -11.35 -16.06
C ASN A 89 -15.14 -10.14 -15.79
N THR A 90 -15.04 -9.11 -16.61
CA THR A 90 -16.26 -8.42 -17.05
C THR A 90 -17.00 -9.34 -18.01
N ARG A 91 -17.88 -10.22 -17.50
CA ARG A 91 -18.97 -10.74 -18.35
C ARG A 91 -19.68 -9.52 -18.93
N ARG A 92 -19.80 -9.45 -20.25
CA ARG A 92 -20.62 -8.42 -20.89
C ARG A 92 -22.03 -8.55 -20.33
N LEU A 93 -22.62 -7.44 -19.89
CA LEU A 93 -24.02 -7.40 -19.43
C LEU A 93 -25.02 -7.73 -20.56
N ASP A 94 -24.52 -7.92 -21.79
CA ASP A 94 -25.30 -8.24 -22.99
C ASP A 94 -25.34 -9.75 -23.31
N GLU A 95 -24.68 -10.61 -22.51
CA GLU A 95 -24.75 -12.05 -22.74
C GLU A 95 -26.00 -12.67 -22.09
N PRO A 96 -26.83 -13.39 -22.86
CA PRO A 96 -27.98 -14.11 -22.30
C PRO A 96 -27.51 -15.17 -21.29
N ILE A 97 -28.26 -15.31 -20.19
CA ILE A 97 -27.94 -16.15 -19.02
C ILE A 97 -27.80 -17.66 -19.37
N ASP A 98 -28.18 -18.09 -20.57
CA ASP A 98 -28.33 -19.50 -20.94
C ASP A 98 -27.11 -20.16 -21.61
N ALA A 99 -25.90 -19.67 -21.37
CA ALA A 99 -24.68 -20.32 -21.88
C ALA A 99 -23.67 -20.63 -20.77
N VAL A 100 -24.13 -21.34 -19.73
CA VAL A 100 -23.22 -22.14 -18.88
C VAL A 100 -23.36 -23.59 -19.32
N PRO A 101 -22.43 -24.16 -20.13
CA PRO A 101 -22.34 -25.60 -20.22
C PRO A 101 -21.93 -26.13 -18.85
N MET A 102 -22.86 -26.80 -18.16
CA MET A 102 -22.55 -27.62 -17.00
C MET A 102 -21.54 -28.69 -17.42
N ARG A 103 -20.26 -28.46 -17.14
CA ARG A 103 -19.26 -29.52 -16.92
C ARG A 103 -18.63 -29.32 -15.54
N LEU A 104 -19.51 -29.31 -14.54
CA LEU A 104 -19.17 -29.73 -13.18
C LEU A 104 -19.35 -31.25 -13.16
N TRP A 105 -18.27 -31.98 -13.42
CA TRP A 105 -17.99 -33.36 -13.01
C TRP A 105 -16.88 -33.90 -13.91
N GLU A 106 -15.63 -33.66 -13.50
CA GLU A 106 -14.44 -34.46 -13.81
C GLU A 106 -13.24 -33.63 -13.37
N PHE A 107 -12.82 -33.78 -12.10
CA PHE A 107 -11.42 -33.70 -11.66
C PHE A 107 -11.38 -33.89 -10.13
N CYS A 108 -11.55 -35.14 -9.70
CA CYS A 108 -11.02 -35.62 -8.42
C CYS A 108 -10.69 -37.10 -8.59
N HIS A 109 -9.68 -37.37 -9.41
CA HIS A 109 -8.96 -38.64 -9.38
C HIS A 109 -7.53 -38.29 -9.02
N ASP A 110 -7.27 -38.34 -7.71
CA ASP A 110 -6.02 -38.77 -7.08
C ASP A 110 -5.99 -38.26 -5.64
N CYS A 111 -6.56 -39.06 -4.74
CA CYS A 111 -6.18 -39.08 -3.34
C CYS A 111 -5.89 -40.56 -3.03
N THR A 112 -4.60 -40.85 -2.86
CA THR A 112 -4.08 -42.07 -2.24
C THR A 112 -4.64 -42.28 -0.83
#